data_AF-A0A917D9E0-F1
#
_entry.id   AF-A0A917D9E0-F1
#
_cell.length_a   1.000
_cell.length_b   1.000
_cell.length_c   1.000
_cell.angle_alpha   90.00
_cell.angle_beta   90.00
_cell.angle_gamma   90.00
#
_symmetry.space_group_name_H-M   'P 1'
#
loop_
_entity.id
_entity.type
_entity.pdbx_description
1 polymer ?
#
loop_
_entity_poly.entity_id
_entity_poly.type
_entity_poly.pdbx_seq_one_letter_code
_entity_poly.pdbx_strand_id
1 'polypeptide(L)'
;METMTAGSIAYILLVFGVLFAVRYLLAMRRIFQEVGKPAGFVAADYLKAPKAEAYGGEMEPSRRYAARQYFQAAICFGTGAVLLIWLLVTGAPVGMAG
;
A
#
# COMPACT_ATOMS: atom_id res chain seq x y z
N MET A 1 -2.85 28.04 -13.73
CA MET A 1 -2.42 27.16 -12.62
C MET A 1 -3.69 26.63 -12.00
N GLU A 2 -4.07 25.38 -12.27
CA GLU A 2 -5.14 24.72 -11.52
C GLU A 2 -4.73 24.65 -10.05
N THR A 3 -5.54 25.20 -9.16
CA THR A 3 -5.31 25.12 -7.72
C THR A 3 -5.69 23.73 -7.25
N MET A 4 -4.68 22.89 -6.98
CA MET A 4 -4.89 21.58 -6.35
C MET A 4 -5.62 21.76 -5.02
N THR A 5 -6.84 21.24 -4.92
CA THR A 5 -7.63 21.26 -3.69
C THR A 5 -7.16 20.16 -2.73
N ALA A 6 -7.43 20.33 -1.43
CA ALA A 6 -7.17 19.30 -0.42
C ALA A 6 -7.90 17.98 -0.74
N GLY A 7 -9.09 18.06 -1.35
CA GLY A 7 -9.83 16.90 -1.84
C GLY A 7 -9.08 16.15 -2.93
N SER A 8 -8.59 16.86 -3.96
CA SER A 8 -7.78 16.26 -5.02
C SER A 8 -6.51 15.60 -4.46
N ILE A 9 -5.84 16.22 -3.47
CA ILE A 9 -4.68 15.63 -2.80
C ILE A 9 -5.05 14.34 -2.07
N ALA A 10 -6.15 14.33 -1.30
CA ALA A 10 -6.60 13.15 -0.59
C ALA A 10 -6.92 11.99 -1.55
N TYR A 11 -7.60 12.26 -2.67
CA TYR A 11 -7.88 11.26 -3.70
C TYR A 11 -6.60 10.72 -4.35
N ILE A 12 -5.67 11.59 -4.72
CA ILE A 12 -4.39 11.19 -5.31
C ILE A 12 -3.61 10.28 -4.34
N LEU A 13 -3.57 10.62 -3.05
CA LEU A 13 -2.93 9.81 -2.02
C LEU A 13 -3.60 8.45 -1.85
N LEU A 14 -4.92 8.38 -1.87
CA LEU A 14 -5.66 7.12 -1.83
C LEU A 14 -5.38 6.26 -3.07
N VAL A 15 -5.42 6.84 -4.26
CA VAL A 15 -5.11 6.13 -5.52
C VAL A 15 -3.68 5.60 -5.50
N PHE A 16 -2.70 6.41 -5.09
CA PHE A 16 -1.32 5.93 -4.91
C PHE A 16 -1.23 4.82 -3.87
N GLY A 17 -1.93 4.95 -2.74
CA GLY A 17 -2.03 3.90 -1.72
C GLY A 17 -2.51 2.57 -2.31
N VAL A 18 -3.58 2.59 -3.10
CA VAL A 18 -4.10 1.40 -3.80
C VAL A 18 -3.09 0.85 -4.81
N LEU A 19 -2.45 1.71 -5.61
CA LEU A 19 -1.44 1.27 -6.58
C LEU A 19 -0.24 0.60 -5.90
N PHE A 20 0.24 1.17 -4.79
CA PHE A 20 1.32 0.56 -4.00
C PHE A 20 0.87 -0.75 -3.35
N ALA A 21 -0.38 -0.85 -2.90
CA ALA A 21 -0.94 -2.10 -2.38
C ALA A 21 -1.03 -3.19 -3.47
N VAL A 22 -1.45 -2.85 -4.69
CA VAL A 22 -1.47 -3.79 -5.83
C VAL A 22 -0.06 -4.25 -6.18
N ARG A 23 0.92 -3.32 -6.25
CA ARG A 23 2.32 -3.68 -6.46
C ARG A 23 2.87 -4.60 -5.38
N TYR A 24 2.49 -4.34 -4.12
CA TYR A 24 2.82 -5.20 -3.00
C TYR A 24 2.28 -6.62 -3.19
N LEU A 25 0.99 -6.76 -3.55
CA LEU A 25 0.36 -8.06 -3.79
C LEU A 25 1.01 -8.82 -4.95
N LEU A 26 1.37 -8.13 -6.04
CA LEU A 26 2.08 -8.74 -7.17
C LEU A 26 3.50 -9.19 -6.79
N ALA A 27 4.24 -8.36 -6.06
CA ALA A 27 5.57 -8.71 -5.57
C ALA A 27 5.51 -9.95 -4.66
N MET A 28 4.54 -10.01 -3.75
CA MET A 28 4.34 -11.18 -2.92
C MET A 28 3.92 -12.41 -3.72
N ARG A 29 3.00 -12.25 -4.67
CA ARG A 29 2.59 -13.35 -5.57
C ARG A 29 3.79 -13.96 -6.29
N ARG A 30 4.75 -13.15 -6.73
CA ARG A 30 5.99 -13.62 -7.37
C ARG A 30 6.86 -14.42 -6.39
N ILE A 31 7.11 -13.88 -5.19
CA ILE A 31 7.87 -14.59 -4.14
C ILE A 31 7.23 -15.96 -3.86
N PHE A 32 5.90 -16.02 -3.78
CA PHE A 32 5.18 -17.27 -3.53
C PHE A 32 5.24 -18.28 -4.68
N GLN A 33 5.35 -17.83 -5.93
CA GLN A 33 5.57 -18.72 -7.06
C GLN A 33 6.96 -19.35 -7.04
N GLU A 34 7.97 -18.62 -6.54
CA GLU A 34 9.36 -19.07 -6.52
C GLU A 34 9.69 -19.93 -5.27
N VAL A 35 9.11 -19.64 -4.10
CA VAL A 35 9.39 -20.37 -2.84
C VAL A 35 8.57 -21.68 -2.69
N GLY A 36 7.47 -21.83 -3.45
CA GLY A 36 6.52 -22.91 -3.27
C GLY A 36 5.59 -22.64 -2.08
N LYS A 37 4.28 -22.65 -2.32
CA LYS A 37 3.26 -22.28 -1.33
C LYS A 37 3.22 -23.34 -0.22
N PRO A 38 3.51 -23.02 1.06
CA PRO A 38 3.24 -23.95 2.15
C PRO A 38 1.74 -24.23 2.22
N ALA A 39 1.36 -25.50 2.38
CA ALA A 39 -0.03 -25.93 2.48
C ALA A 39 -0.63 -25.37 3.79
N GLY A 40 -1.39 -24.27 3.69
CA GLY A 40 -1.91 -23.54 4.84
C GLY A 40 -1.73 -22.04 4.67
N PHE A 41 -2.36 -21.51 3.63
CA PHE A 41 -2.27 -20.10 3.28
C PHE A 41 -3.14 -19.26 4.23
N VAL A 42 -2.54 -18.38 5.01
CA VAL A 42 -3.28 -17.45 5.88
C VAL A 42 -2.91 -16.03 5.50
N ALA A 43 -3.86 -15.09 5.56
CA ALA A 43 -3.61 -13.66 5.36
C ALA A 43 -2.44 -13.14 6.23
N ALA A 44 -2.14 -13.83 7.33
CA ALA A 44 -1.00 -13.58 8.20
C ALA A 44 0.38 -13.70 7.50
N ASP A 45 0.51 -14.48 6.43
CA ASP A 45 1.79 -14.60 5.70
C ASP A 45 2.13 -13.31 4.95
N TYR A 46 1.13 -12.60 4.42
CA TYR A 46 1.35 -11.26 3.88
C TYR A 46 1.86 -10.28 4.95
N LEU A 47 1.54 -10.47 6.22
CA LEU A 47 2.07 -9.61 7.29
C LEU A 47 3.50 -9.95 7.69
N LYS A 48 4.09 -11.03 7.15
CA LYS A 48 5.48 -11.43 7.40
C LYS A 48 6.47 -10.75 6.44
N ALA A 49 6.02 -10.10 5.36
CA ALA A 49 6.88 -9.35 4.43
C ALA A 49 7.87 -8.35 5.09
N PRO A 50 7.50 -7.64 6.18
CA PRO A 50 8.42 -6.74 6.86
C PRO A 50 9.47 -7.48 7.69
N LYS A 51 9.22 -8.73 8.10
CA LYS A 51 10.12 -9.52 8.94
C LYS A 51 11.31 -10.02 8.11
N ALA A 52 12.51 -9.88 8.68
CA ALA A 52 13.73 -10.39 8.07
C ALA A 52 13.69 -11.93 7.97
N GLU A 53 14.35 -12.48 6.95
CA GLU A 53 14.50 -13.93 6.71
C GLU A 53 13.21 -14.75 6.53
N ALA A 54 12.04 -14.10 6.47
CA ALA A 54 10.75 -14.80 6.42
C ALA A 54 10.54 -15.73 5.23
N TYR A 55 11.34 -15.59 4.17
CA TYR A 55 11.21 -16.33 2.90
C TYR A 55 12.54 -16.94 2.41
N GLY A 56 13.55 -17.02 3.29
CA GLY A 56 14.90 -17.47 2.95
C GLY A 56 15.81 -16.35 2.41
N GLY A 57 17.12 -16.56 2.52
CA GLY A 57 18.15 -15.56 2.15
C GLY A 57 18.13 -15.16 0.67
N GLU A 58 17.80 -16.09 -0.22
CA GLU A 58 17.73 -15.84 -1.67
C GLU A 58 16.59 -14.88 -2.04
N MET A 59 15.52 -14.81 -1.24
CA MET A 59 14.36 -13.95 -1.47
C MET A 59 14.48 -12.57 -0.82
N GLU A 60 15.57 -12.26 -0.13
CA GLU A 60 15.75 -10.97 0.56
C GLU A 60 15.59 -9.73 -0.35
N PRO A 61 16.13 -9.69 -1.58
CA PRO A 61 15.96 -8.53 -2.45
C PRO A 61 14.48 -8.28 -2.80
N SER A 62 13.77 -9.35 -3.18
CA SER A 62 12.34 -9.33 -3.50
C SER A 62 11.50 -8.96 -2.27
N ARG A 63 11.85 -9.49 -1.09
CA ARG A 63 11.23 -9.14 0.21
C ARG A 63 11.41 -7.66 0.53
N ARG A 64 12.62 -7.11 0.39
CA ARG A 64 12.91 -5.69 0.65
C ARG A 64 12.14 -4.78 -0.31
N TYR A 65 11.96 -5.20 -1.56
CA TYR A 65 11.08 -4.49 -2.50
C TYR A 65 9.62 -4.53 -2.04
N ALA A 66 9.09 -5.72 -1.72
CA ALA A 66 7.73 -5.87 -1.22
C ALA A 66 7.50 -5.06 0.08
N ALA A 67 8.43 -5.10 1.03
CA ALA A 67 8.35 -4.32 2.27
C ALA A 67 8.29 -2.81 1.99
N ARG A 68 9.08 -2.29 1.04
CA ARG A 68 9.01 -0.87 0.63
C ARG A 68 7.64 -0.51 0.06
N GLN A 69 7.09 -1.35 -0.82
CA GLN A 69 5.75 -1.15 -1.38
C GLN A 69 4.67 -1.18 -0.29
N TYR A 70 4.80 -2.07 0.70
CA TYR A 70 3.90 -2.13 1.85
C TYR A 70 3.92 -0.84 2.68
N PHE A 71 5.11 -0.33 3.03
CA PHE A 71 5.22 0.93 3.77
C PHE A 71 4.71 2.11 2.97
N GLN A 72 5.01 2.18 1.67
CA GLN A 72 4.52 3.24 0.80
C GLN A 72 2.99 3.22 0.68
N ALA A 73 2.40 2.03 0.53
CA ALA A 73 0.96 1.85 0.54
C ALA A 73 0.35 2.31 1.87
N ALA A 74 0.91 1.88 3.00
CA ALA A 74 0.43 2.24 4.33
C ALA A 74 0.51 3.77 4.58
N ILE A 75 1.58 4.42 4.17
CA ILE A 75 1.75 5.87 4.32
C ILE A 75 0.77 6.62 3.41
N CYS A 76 0.72 6.31 2.12
CA CYS A 76 -0.16 7.00 1.16
C CYS A 76 -1.63 6.78 1.49
N PHE A 77 -2.02 5.53 1.77
CA PHE A 77 -3.40 5.19 2.11
C PHE A 77 -3.79 5.76 3.47
N GLY A 78 -2.92 5.65 4.48
CA GLY A 78 -3.17 6.18 5.82
C GLY A 78 -3.31 7.70 5.82
N THR A 79 -2.38 8.42 5.18
CA THR A 79 -2.45 9.89 5.08
C THR A 79 -3.65 10.36 4.25
N GLY A 80 -3.92 9.71 3.11
CA GLY A 80 -5.10 10.00 2.29
C GLY A 80 -6.41 9.77 3.04
N ALA A 81 -6.53 8.67 3.78
CA ALA A 81 -7.71 8.37 4.60
C ALA A 81 -7.88 9.36 5.75
N VAL A 82 -6.80 9.70 6.46
CA VAL A 82 -6.85 10.70 7.55
C VAL A 82 -7.28 12.07 7.02
N LEU A 83 -6.72 12.52 5.88
CA LEU A 83 -7.10 13.77 5.24
C LEU A 83 -8.57 13.75 4.80
N LEU A 84 -9.03 12.65 4.19
CA LEU A 84 -10.42 12.51 3.77
C LEU A 84 -11.38 12.55 4.96
N ILE A 85 -11.10 11.78 6.03
CA ILE A 85 -11.89 11.77 7.26
C ILE A 85 -11.93 13.17 7.87
N TRP A 86 -10.79 13.86 7.92
CA TRP A 86 -10.73 15.22 8.45
C TRP A 86 -11.57 16.21 7.61
N LEU A 87 -11.52 16.12 6.28
CA LEU A 87 -12.34 16.95 5.39
C LEU A 87 -13.85 16.68 5.59
N LEU A 88 -14.22 15.40 5.75
CA LEU A 88 -15.61 15.01 6.03
C LEU A 88 -16.10 15.53 7.39
N VAL A 89 -15.26 15.46 8.43
CA VAL A 89 -15.59 15.94 9.78
C VAL A 89 -15.71 17.47 9.82
N THR A 90 -14.86 18.19 9.09
CA THR A 90 -14.83 19.66 9.09
C THR A 90 -15.85 20.29 8.14
N GLY A 91 -16.55 19.50 7.33
CA GLY A 91 -17.48 20.00 6.31
C GLY A 91 -16.77 20.82 5.22
N ALA A 92 -15.45 20.71 5.11
CA ALA A 92 -14.68 21.38 4.08
C ALA A 92 -15.10 20.82 2.71
N PRO A 93 -15.22 21.68 1.68
CA PRO A 93 -15.69 21.23 0.37
C PRO A 93 -14.72 20.20 -0.22
N VAL A 94 -15.18 18.94 -0.29
CA VAL A 94 -14.51 17.87 -1.03
C VAL A 94 -14.91 18.03 -2.50
N GLY A 95 -14.37 19.04 -3.16
CA GLY A 95 -14.55 19.23 -4.59
C GLY A 95 -13.77 18.17 -5.35
N MET A 96 -14.46 17.22 -5.99
CA MET A 96 -13.89 16.55 -7.16
C MET A 96 -13.85 17.60 -8.26
N ALA A 97 -12.65 18.08 -8.60
CA ALA A 97 -12.46 18.91 -9.77
C ALA A 97 -12.94 18.10 -10.98
N GLY A 98 -14.12 18.45 -11.49
CA GLY A 98 -14.72 17.99 -12.72
C GLY A 98 -15.03 19.21 -13.58
#